data_AF-A0A5C3KNG9-F1
#
_entry.id   AF-A0A5C3KNG9-F1
#
_cell.length_a   1.000
_cell.length_b   1.000
_cell.length_c   1.000
_cell.angle_alpha   90.00
_cell.angle_beta   90.00
_cell.angle_gamma   90.00
#
_symmetry.space_group_name_H-M   'P 1'
#
loop_
_entity.id
_entity.type
_entity.pdbx_description
1 polymer ?
#
loop_
_entity_poly.entity_id
_entity_poly.type
_entity_poly.pdbx_seq_one_letter_code
_entity_poly.pdbx_strand_id
1 'polypeptide(L)'
;PPSFTGPKLVDDARHPWQPTRPGDIRGPCPGLNTLASHGYLPRDGVASPEQIIKAVQEGFNMDNELARFTTYIAHLLDGNPITDLLSIGGKTPRTGPDPPRPAIVGGISNHGTFEGDGSMTRADAFFGDNSAFNPALFEEFKDFSNRFGGGF
;
A
#
# COMPACT_ATOMS: atom_id res chain seq x y z
N PRO A 1 -3.66 3.50 -19.33
CA PRO A 1 -3.70 4.84 -18.67
C PRO A 1 -5.16 5.32 -18.62
N PRO A 2 -5.54 6.17 -17.64
CA PRO A 2 -6.89 6.75 -17.58
C PRO A 2 -7.21 7.55 -18.83
N SER A 3 -8.47 7.52 -19.27
CA SER A 3 -8.95 8.38 -20.37
C SER A 3 -9.24 9.82 -19.93
N PHE A 4 -9.32 10.07 -18.60
CA PHE A 4 -9.57 11.38 -18.01
C PHE A 4 -8.71 11.52 -16.74
N THR A 5 -7.91 12.59 -16.69
CA THR A 5 -6.96 12.89 -15.59
C THR A 5 -7.27 14.21 -14.87
N GLY A 6 -8.43 14.81 -15.16
CA GLY A 6 -8.93 15.95 -14.41
C GLY A 6 -9.49 15.54 -13.03
N PRO A 7 -9.73 16.51 -12.13
CA PRO A 7 -10.39 16.24 -10.86
C PRO A 7 -11.78 15.62 -11.08
N LYS A 8 -12.09 14.57 -10.31
CA LYS A 8 -13.39 13.92 -10.25
C LYS A 8 -13.65 13.43 -8.82
N LEU A 9 -14.91 13.16 -8.49
CA LEU A 9 -15.25 12.52 -7.22
C LEU A 9 -14.72 11.08 -7.23
N VAL A 10 -13.89 10.73 -6.25
CA VAL A 10 -13.30 9.38 -6.08
C VAL A 10 -13.90 8.63 -4.89
N ASP A 11 -14.40 9.35 -3.89
CA ASP A 11 -15.29 8.79 -2.88
C ASP A 11 -16.74 8.83 -3.42
N ASP A 12 -17.02 7.96 -4.40
CA ASP A 12 -18.31 7.86 -5.06
C ASP A 12 -19.09 6.61 -4.60
N ALA A 13 -20.36 6.48 -5.01
CA ALA A 13 -21.21 5.36 -4.64
C ALA A 13 -20.68 3.98 -5.08
N ARG A 14 -19.71 3.91 -6.02
CA ARG A 14 -19.07 2.67 -6.46
C ARG A 14 -17.84 2.32 -5.64
N HIS A 15 -17.24 3.31 -4.96
CA HIS A 15 -16.05 3.13 -4.14
C HIS A 15 -16.27 3.53 -2.67
N PRO A 16 -17.35 3.06 -2.00
CA PRO A 16 -17.57 3.42 -0.60
C PRO A 16 -16.50 2.80 0.29
N TRP A 17 -16.13 3.51 1.35
CA TRP A 17 -15.33 2.93 2.42
C TRP A 17 -16.05 1.74 3.06
N GLN A 18 -15.31 0.68 3.39
CA GLN A 18 -15.81 -0.42 4.22
C GLN A 18 -14.77 -0.79 5.29
N PRO A 19 -15.22 -1.19 6.49
CA PRO A 19 -14.32 -1.68 7.52
C PRO A 19 -13.60 -2.95 7.05
N THR A 20 -12.40 -3.17 7.57
CA THR A 20 -11.63 -4.39 7.31
C THR A 20 -12.33 -5.61 7.91
N ARG A 21 -12.42 -6.67 7.12
CA ARG A 21 -12.98 -7.97 7.52
C ARG A 21 -11.86 -8.87 8.04
N PRO A 22 -12.19 -9.94 8.81
CA PRO A 22 -11.20 -10.95 9.15
C PRO A 22 -10.52 -11.50 7.90
N GLY A 23 -9.19 -11.41 7.85
CA GLY A 23 -8.37 -11.86 6.71
C GLY A 23 -8.05 -10.78 5.67
N ASP A 24 -8.66 -9.59 5.74
CA ASP A 24 -8.25 -8.46 4.90
C ASP A 24 -6.87 -7.96 5.34
N ILE A 25 -5.97 -7.73 4.37
CA ILE A 25 -4.60 -7.27 4.63
C ILE A 25 -4.49 -5.77 4.36
N ARG A 26 -3.79 -5.09 5.26
CA ARG A 26 -3.29 -3.72 5.13
C ARG A 26 -1.82 -3.71 5.54
N GLY A 27 -1.07 -2.69 5.12
CA GLY A 27 0.36 -2.62 5.35
C GLY A 27 0.88 -1.20 5.61
N PRO A 28 2.17 -0.95 5.32
CA PRO A 28 2.83 0.32 5.63
C PRO A 28 2.36 1.47 4.73
N CYS A 29 1.87 1.19 3.52
CA CYS A 29 1.47 2.22 2.56
C CYS A 29 0.04 2.73 2.81
N PRO A 30 -0.16 3.99 3.28
CA PRO A 30 -1.50 4.54 3.49
C PRO A 30 -2.31 4.65 2.18
N GLY A 31 -1.66 4.92 1.05
CA GLY A 31 -2.34 5.02 -0.25
C GLY A 31 -3.01 3.70 -0.66
N LEU A 32 -2.25 2.61 -0.70
CA LEU A 32 -2.79 1.29 -1.07
C LEU A 32 -3.83 0.80 -0.05
N ASN A 33 -3.63 1.10 1.24
CA ASN A 33 -4.61 0.79 2.28
C ASN A 33 -5.96 1.47 2.03
N THR A 34 -5.95 2.76 1.68
CA THR A 34 -7.17 3.52 1.34
C THR A 34 -7.82 2.96 0.08
N LEU A 35 -7.06 2.68 -0.98
CA LEU A 35 -7.59 2.13 -2.23
C LEU A 35 -8.25 0.76 -2.03
N ALA A 36 -7.67 -0.11 -1.21
CA ALA A 36 -8.30 -1.39 -0.83
C ALA A 36 -9.55 -1.17 0.03
N SER A 37 -9.51 -0.26 1.00
CA SER A 37 -10.67 0.05 1.85
C SER A 37 -11.82 0.75 1.11
N HIS A 38 -11.57 1.35 -0.05
CA HIS A 38 -12.59 1.91 -0.94
C HIS A 38 -12.95 1.00 -2.13
N GLY A 39 -12.28 -0.15 -2.29
CA GLY A 39 -12.59 -1.10 -3.36
C GLY A 39 -12.08 -0.71 -4.74
N TYR A 40 -11.14 0.24 -4.83
CA TYR A 40 -10.31 0.45 -6.03
C TYR A 40 -9.36 -0.72 -6.25
N LEU A 41 -8.87 -1.30 -5.15
CA LEU A 41 -8.19 -2.58 -5.10
C LEU A 41 -9.11 -3.67 -4.54
N PRO A 42 -8.79 -4.96 -4.76
CA PRO A 42 -9.37 -6.05 -3.98
C PRO A 42 -9.29 -5.71 -2.48
N ARG A 43 -10.46 -5.69 -1.81
CA ARG A 43 -10.59 -5.24 -0.42
C ARG A 43 -9.79 -6.10 0.56
N ASP A 44 -9.47 -7.31 0.12
CA ASP A 44 -8.75 -8.32 0.86
C ASP A 44 -7.24 -8.05 0.92
N GLY A 45 -6.74 -7.08 0.15
CA GLY A 45 -5.36 -6.58 0.18
C GLY A 45 -4.38 -7.36 -0.68
N VAL A 46 -4.84 -8.20 -1.62
CA VAL A 46 -3.97 -8.92 -2.56
C VAL A 46 -4.35 -8.55 -3.98
N ALA A 47 -3.39 -8.09 -4.77
CA ALA A 47 -3.65 -7.53 -6.10
C ALA A 47 -2.52 -7.83 -7.09
N SER A 48 -2.85 -7.85 -8.36
CA SER A 48 -1.87 -7.84 -9.45
C SER A 48 -1.25 -6.45 -9.64
N PRO A 49 -0.06 -6.35 -10.25
CA PRO A 49 0.54 -5.08 -10.65
C PRO A 49 -0.39 -4.21 -11.48
N GLU A 50 -1.14 -4.81 -12.42
CA GLU A 50 -2.10 -4.07 -13.25
C GLU A 50 -3.19 -3.41 -12.41
N GLN A 51 -3.77 -4.16 -11.45
CA GLN A 51 -4.78 -3.63 -10.54
C GLN A 51 -4.25 -2.48 -9.70
N ILE A 52 -3.01 -2.58 -9.19
CA ILE A 52 -2.36 -1.53 -8.41
C ILE A 52 -2.15 -0.28 -9.25
N ILE A 53 -1.54 -0.40 -10.42
CA ILE A 53 -1.27 0.71 -11.34
C ILE A 53 -2.59 1.40 -11.73
N LYS A 54 -3.65 0.64 -12.01
CA LYS A 54 -4.97 1.20 -12.31
C LYS A 54 -5.56 1.92 -11.10
N ALA A 55 -5.51 1.32 -9.92
CA ALA A 55 -6.09 1.88 -8.70
C ALA A 55 -5.44 3.21 -8.29
N VAL A 56 -4.11 3.29 -8.30
CA VAL A 56 -3.40 4.53 -7.91
C VAL A 56 -3.63 5.67 -8.91
N GLN A 57 -3.76 5.35 -10.20
CA GLN A 57 -4.12 6.33 -11.23
C GLN A 57 -5.59 6.77 -11.10
N GLU A 58 -6.53 5.84 -10.93
CA GLU A 58 -7.96 6.16 -10.91
C GLU A 58 -8.43 6.81 -9.60
N GLY A 59 -7.87 6.40 -8.46
CA GLY A 59 -8.25 6.89 -7.13
C GLY A 59 -7.46 8.11 -6.65
N PHE A 60 -6.20 8.25 -7.08
CA PHE A 60 -5.32 9.32 -6.62
C PHE A 60 -4.61 10.11 -7.72
N ASN A 61 -4.90 9.81 -8.99
CA ASN A 61 -4.30 10.50 -10.13
C ASN A 61 -2.75 10.44 -10.13
N MET A 62 -2.18 9.38 -9.56
CA MET A 62 -0.73 9.13 -9.57
C MET A 62 -0.26 9.01 -11.02
N ASP A 63 0.87 9.65 -11.37
CA ASP A 63 1.37 9.61 -12.73
C ASP A 63 1.76 8.17 -13.14
N ASN A 64 1.70 7.90 -14.45
CA ASN A 64 1.88 6.54 -14.96
C ASN A 64 3.30 6.00 -14.74
N GLU A 65 4.31 6.86 -14.80
CA GLU A 65 5.71 6.45 -14.69
C GLU A 65 6.01 6.01 -13.26
N LEU A 66 5.65 6.84 -12.28
CA LEU A 66 5.80 6.53 -10.86
C LEU A 66 4.95 5.32 -10.45
N ALA A 67 3.71 5.24 -10.93
CA ALA A 67 2.82 4.10 -10.65
C ALA A 67 3.44 2.78 -11.12
N ARG A 68 3.98 2.75 -12.34
CA ARG A 68 4.66 1.55 -12.88
C ARG A 68 5.95 1.25 -12.13
N PHE A 69 6.79 2.26 -11.91
CA PHE A 69 8.08 2.09 -11.25
C PHE A 69 7.90 1.48 -9.85
N THR A 70 7.11 2.14 -9.00
CA THR A 70 6.88 1.69 -7.62
C THR A 70 6.19 0.33 -7.55
N THR A 71 5.18 0.08 -8.39
CA THR A 71 4.45 -1.19 -8.39
C THR A 71 5.35 -2.35 -8.80
N TYR A 72 6.12 -2.21 -9.88
CA TYR A 72 6.97 -3.31 -10.35
C TYR A 72 8.18 -3.54 -9.46
N ILE A 73 8.76 -2.50 -8.84
CA ILE A 73 9.81 -2.71 -7.83
C ILE A 73 9.25 -3.48 -6.62
N ALA A 74 8.10 -3.08 -6.08
CA ALA A 74 7.45 -3.82 -4.99
C ALA A 74 7.11 -5.26 -5.41
N HIS A 75 6.59 -5.47 -6.62
CA HIS A 75 6.23 -6.80 -7.09
C HIS A 75 7.46 -7.71 -7.30
N LEU A 76 8.57 -7.19 -7.81
CA LEU A 76 9.79 -7.96 -8.00
C LEU A 76 10.44 -8.39 -6.68
N LEU A 77 10.37 -7.54 -5.65
CA LEU A 77 11.00 -7.82 -4.36
C LEU A 77 10.08 -8.62 -3.41
N ASP A 78 8.78 -8.34 -3.43
CA ASP A 78 7.83 -8.82 -2.42
C ASP A 78 6.65 -9.61 -2.97
N GLY A 79 6.44 -9.59 -4.28
CA GLY A 79 5.34 -10.29 -4.97
C GLY A 79 5.72 -11.69 -5.42
N ASN A 80 4.72 -12.45 -5.86
CA ASN A 80 4.92 -13.73 -6.51
C ASN A 80 4.90 -13.53 -8.04
N PRO A 81 6.05 -13.65 -8.73
CA PRO A 81 6.13 -13.40 -10.17
C PRO A 81 5.47 -14.51 -11.01
N ILE A 82 5.17 -15.67 -10.42
CA ILE A 82 4.52 -16.78 -11.13
C ILE A 82 3.00 -16.62 -11.14
N THR A 83 2.42 -16.21 -10.02
CA THR A 83 0.97 -15.98 -9.93
C THR A 83 0.56 -14.55 -10.25
N ASP A 84 1.53 -13.64 -10.45
CA ASP A 84 1.32 -12.20 -10.68
C ASP A 84 0.50 -11.53 -9.57
N LEU A 85 0.79 -11.87 -8.30
CA LEU A 85 0.09 -11.34 -7.13
C LEU A 85 1.05 -10.74 -6.11
N LEU A 86 0.64 -9.62 -5.51
CA LEU A 86 1.34 -8.91 -4.44
C LEU A 86 0.37 -8.65 -3.28
N SER A 87 0.84 -8.88 -2.06
CA SER A 87 0.16 -8.45 -0.83
C SER A 87 0.54 -7.00 -0.51
N ILE A 88 -0.45 -6.14 -0.25
CA ILE A 88 -0.21 -4.74 0.18
C ILE A 88 0.17 -4.63 1.67
N GLY A 89 0.40 -5.75 2.34
CA GLY A 89 0.90 -5.83 3.71
C GLY A 89 1.82 -7.02 3.87
N GLY A 90 1.63 -7.82 4.93
CA GLY A 90 2.48 -8.98 5.21
C GLY A 90 2.25 -10.20 4.33
N LYS A 91 3.09 -11.22 4.55
CA LYS A 91 3.08 -12.49 3.82
C LYS A 91 1.73 -13.20 3.95
N THR A 92 1.26 -13.78 2.85
CA THR A 92 -0.02 -14.49 2.82
C THR A 92 0.03 -15.65 1.82
N PRO A 93 -0.63 -16.79 2.10
CA PRO A 93 -0.71 -17.89 1.11
C PRO A 93 -1.55 -17.53 -0.12
N ARG A 94 -2.26 -16.40 -0.10
CA ARG A 94 -3.09 -15.93 -1.22
C ARG A 94 -2.28 -15.45 -2.43
N THR A 95 -0.98 -15.21 -2.27
CA THR A 95 -0.05 -14.98 -3.39
C THR A 95 0.47 -16.28 -3.99
N GLY A 96 -0.08 -17.45 -3.61
CA GLY A 96 0.24 -18.75 -4.21
C GLY A 96 1.51 -19.42 -3.66
N PRO A 97 1.93 -20.55 -4.25
CA PRO A 97 3.11 -21.29 -3.82
C PRO A 97 4.39 -20.45 -3.94
N ASP A 98 5.19 -20.45 -2.88
CA ASP A 98 6.43 -19.68 -2.84
C ASP A 98 7.47 -20.24 -3.85
N PRO A 99 8.24 -19.35 -4.51
CA PRO A 99 9.43 -19.74 -5.24
C PRO A 99 10.54 -20.26 -4.30
N PRO A 100 11.59 -20.90 -4.84
CA PRO A 100 12.75 -21.29 -4.03
C PRO A 100 13.42 -20.08 -3.35
N ARG A 101 14.04 -20.35 -2.20
CA ARG A 101 14.92 -19.38 -1.53
C ARG A 101 16.03 -18.90 -2.47
N PRO A 102 16.51 -17.64 -2.34
CA PRO A 102 16.28 -16.72 -1.22
C PRO A 102 15.02 -15.85 -1.32
N ALA A 103 14.18 -16.02 -2.36
CA ALA A 103 12.95 -15.25 -2.49
C ALA A 103 11.97 -15.55 -1.34
N ILE A 104 11.36 -14.50 -0.79
CA ILE A 104 10.48 -14.58 0.40
C ILE A 104 9.01 -14.44 0.02
N VAL A 105 8.67 -13.61 -0.98
CA VAL A 105 7.28 -13.24 -1.29
C VAL A 105 6.57 -12.76 -0.02
N GLY A 106 7.17 -11.74 0.60
CA GLY A 106 6.80 -11.28 1.93
C GLY A 106 5.63 -10.30 1.94
N GLY A 107 5.18 -9.81 0.78
CA GLY A 107 4.36 -8.61 0.70
C GLY A 107 5.10 -7.35 1.14
N ILE A 108 4.53 -6.18 0.88
CA ILE A 108 5.27 -4.91 1.06
C ILE A 108 5.56 -4.54 2.53
N SER A 109 5.14 -5.35 3.51
CA SER A 109 5.57 -5.22 4.92
C SER A 109 6.93 -5.89 5.19
N ASN A 110 7.51 -6.57 4.20
CA ASN A 110 8.80 -7.23 4.33
C ASN A 110 9.93 -6.20 4.47
N HIS A 111 10.52 -6.12 5.66
CA HIS A 111 11.54 -5.12 5.96
C HIS A 111 12.82 -5.29 5.12
N GLY A 112 13.41 -4.17 4.71
CA GLY A 112 14.70 -4.12 4.01
C GLY A 112 14.62 -4.41 2.51
N THR A 113 13.41 -4.48 1.95
CA THR A 113 13.18 -4.60 0.50
C THR A 113 12.55 -3.32 -0.04
N PHE A 114 11.23 -3.18 0.08
CA PHE A 114 10.51 -1.93 -0.16
C PHE A 114 10.29 -1.14 1.13
N GLU A 115 9.92 -1.83 2.21
CA GLU A 115 9.72 -1.22 3.53
C GLU A 115 11.07 -0.97 4.23
N GLY A 116 11.15 0.13 4.99
CA GLY A 116 12.35 0.50 5.72
C GLY A 116 12.12 1.53 6.82
N ASP A 117 13.21 1.86 7.50
CA ASP A 117 13.25 2.70 8.69
C ASP A 117 13.01 4.19 8.40
N GLY A 118 12.66 4.95 9.44
CA GLY A 118 12.39 6.39 9.34
C GLY A 118 11.01 6.72 8.75
N SER A 119 10.08 5.77 8.82
CA SER A 119 8.69 5.96 8.37
C SER A 119 7.96 7.01 9.23
N MET A 120 7.19 7.90 8.59
CA MET A 120 6.53 9.02 9.29
C MET A 120 5.48 8.61 10.34
N THR A 121 4.80 7.47 10.12
CA THR A 121 3.65 7.06 10.96
C THR A 121 3.68 5.58 11.34
N ARG A 122 4.77 4.86 11.01
CA ARG A 122 5.02 3.44 11.31
C ARG A 122 6.34 3.37 12.07
N ALA A 123 6.43 2.46 13.03
CA ALA A 123 7.68 2.26 13.76
C ALA A 123 8.70 1.52 12.88
N ASP A 124 10.00 1.69 13.15
CA ASP A 124 11.02 0.87 12.50
C ASP A 124 10.86 -0.61 12.91
N ALA A 125 11.17 -1.54 11.99
CA ALA A 125 10.98 -2.97 12.21
C ALA A 125 11.78 -3.49 13.43
N PHE A 126 12.91 -2.87 13.74
CA PHE A 126 13.70 -3.20 14.93
C PHE A 126 12.90 -3.05 16.24
N PHE A 127 11.96 -2.10 16.30
CA PHE A 127 11.15 -1.85 17.49
C PHE A 127 9.83 -2.65 17.53
N GLY A 128 9.47 -3.35 16.46
CA GLY A 128 8.28 -4.20 16.42
C GLY A 128 7.54 -4.15 15.08
N ASP A 129 6.28 -3.73 15.11
CA ASP A 129 5.40 -3.72 13.93
C ASP A 129 5.68 -2.50 13.03
N ASN A 130 6.26 -2.77 11.86
CA ASN A 130 6.62 -1.78 10.84
C ASN A 130 5.46 -1.36 9.92
N SER A 131 4.26 -1.90 10.13
CA SER A 131 3.12 -1.74 9.22
C SER A 131 1.93 -1.07 9.90
N ALA A 132 1.73 -1.34 11.19
CA ALA A 132 0.67 -0.73 11.98
C ALA A 132 0.83 0.80 12.08
N PHE A 133 -0.30 1.49 12.05
CA PHE A 133 -0.34 2.92 12.35
C PHE A 133 0.10 3.17 13.80
N ASN A 134 1.05 4.08 13.98
CA ASN A 134 1.54 4.51 15.28
C ASN A 134 0.97 5.90 15.63
N PRO A 135 0.05 5.99 16.62
CA PRO A 135 -0.54 7.27 17.01
C PRO A 135 0.47 8.29 17.52
N ALA A 136 1.53 7.86 18.21
CA ALA A 136 2.52 8.78 18.77
C ALA A 136 3.33 9.47 17.66
N LEU A 137 3.74 8.72 16.63
CA LEU A 137 4.42 9.29 15.46
C LEU A 137 3.49 10.20 14.65
N PHE A 138 2.19 9.88 14.60
CA PHE A 138 1.22 10.77 13.95
C PHE A 138 0.99 12.07 14.72
N GLU A 139 1.00 12.04 16.05
CA GLU A 139 0.97 13.27 16.85
C GLU A 139 2.25 14.10 16.64
N GLU A 140 3.42 13.47 16.52
CA GLU A 140 4.65 14.17 16.13
C GLU A 140 4.54 14.83 14.75
N PHE A 141 3.97 14.13 13.77
CA PHE A 141 3.69 14.70 12.44
C PHE A 141 2.76 15.91 12.54
N LYS A 142 1.69 15.84 13.34
CA LYS A 142 0.77 16.97 13.57
C LYS A 142 1.49 18.15 14.22
N ASP A 143 2.33 17.91 15.22
CA ASP A 143 3.12 18.95 15.87
C ASP A 143 4.09 19.62 14.91
N PHE A 144 4.70 18.85 14.01
CA PHE A 144 5.55 19.38 12.94
C PHE A 144 4.74 20.29 11.99
N SER A 145 3.57 19.84 11.55
CA SER A 145 2.66 20.63 10.72
C SER A 145 2.15 21.90 11.41
N ASN A 146 1.89 21.87 12.71
CA ASN A 146 1.53 23.06 13.49
C ASN A 146 2.67 24.09 13.50
N ARG A 147 3.91 23.63 13.68
CA ARG A 147 5.09 24.50 13.78
C ARG A 147 5.51 25.09 12.43
N PHE A 148 5.38 24.34 11.34
CA PHE A 148 5.98 24.69 10.05
C PHE A 148 4.98 24.81 8.89
N GLY A 149 3.77 24.27 9.03
CA GLY A 149 2.75 24.21 7.99
C GLY A 149 1.49 25.07 8.25
N GLY A 150 1.37 25.70 9.41
CA GLY A 150 0.17 26.47 9.78
C GLY A 150 -0.97 25.61 10.35
N GLY A 151 -0.71 24.33 10.65
CA GLY A 151 -1.66 23.45 11.34
C GLY A 151 -2.79 22.87 10.48
N PHE A 152 -2.66 22.96 9.16
CA PHE A 152 -3.54 22.33 8.17
C PHE A 152 -2.75 21.38 7.27
#